data_AF-A0A090VT64-F1
#
_entry.id   AF-A0A090VT64-F1
#
_cell.length_a   1.000
_cell.length_b   1.000
_cell.length_c   1.000
_cell.angle_alpha   90.00
_cell.angle_beta   90.00
_cell.angle_gamma   90.00
#
_symmetry.space_group_name_H-M   'P 1'
#
loop_
_entity.id
_entity.type
_entity.pdbx_description
1 polymer ?
#
loop_
_entity_poly.entity_id
_entity_poly.type
_entity_poly.pdbx_seq_one_letter_code
_entity_poly.pdbx_strand_id
1 'polypeptide(L)'
;MAAQYAITFNEGPNRWIIDVPVTQTNPLGFRQMTEDELLVLTIDQDALALGYGTVALTPEVLQVLGLLQQGGTPTPEQAQLVIAAVNGIDDKDALDADELTEIKTATDAYNATIASVASSNESIALVDLNAILSEVASTGVDFDGFNLTANLVTGGAISLDGIHLNARGYAFMANKFLEAIDENFGSNFKASGNLAKANNYPTNYAPTLQ
;
A
#
# COMPACT_ATOMS: atom_id res chain seq x y z
N MET A 1 -31.37 0.20 -19.23
CA MET A 1 -31.64 0.79 -17.91
C MET A 1 -30.97 0.01 -16.78
N ALA A 2 -31.15 -1.32 -16.67
CA ALA A 2 -30.50 -2.10 -15.59
C ALA A 2 -28.98 -2.35 -15.76
N ALA A 3 -28.48 -2.39 -17.00
CA ALA A 3 -27.08 -2.69 -17.28
C ALA A 3 -26.08 -1.64 -16.77
N GLN A 4 -26.50 -0.39 -16.54
CA GLN A 4 -25.64 0.67 -15.99
C GLN A 4 -25.34 0.49 -14.49
N TYR A 5 -26.07 -0.41 -13.84
CA TYR A 5 -25.95 -0.74 -12.41
C TYR A 5 -25.30 -2.11 -12.18
N ALA A 6 -24.98 -2.83 -13.26
CA ALA A 6 -24.29 -4.09 -13.15
C ALA A 6 -22.81 -3.81 -12.90
N ILE A 7 -22.32 -4.20 -11.72
CA ILE A 7 -20.88 -4.36 -11.53
C ILE A 7 -20.47 -5.58 -12.35
N THR A 8 -19.74 -5.35 -13.44
CA THR A 8 -19.05 -6.44 -14.13
C THR A 8 -17.88 -6.82 -13.25
N PHE A 9 -18.04 -7.89 -12.47
CA PHE A 9 -16.93 -8.42 -11.69
C PHE A 9 -15.83 -8.88 -12.64
N ASN A 10 -14.72 -8.17 -12.61
CA ASN A 10 -13.49 -8.59 -13.26
C ASN A 10 -12.61 -9.26 -12.21
N GLU A 11 -12.32 -10.55 -12.39
CA GLU A 11 -11.35 -11.21 -11.54
C GLU A 11 -9.97 -10.58 -11.79
N GLY A 12 -9.34 -10.08 -10.72
CA GLY A 12 -8.08 -9.35 -10.78
C GLY A 12 -7.46 -9.21 -9.38
N PRO A 13 -6.33 -8.51 -9.25
CA PRO A 13 -5.63 -8.34 -7.97
C PRO A 13 -6.53 -7.74 -6.88
N ASN A 14 -7.38 -6.79 -7.26
CA ASN A 14 -8.30 -6.10 -6.37
C ASN A 14 -9.75 -6.52 -6.67
N ARG A 15 -10.27 -7.43 -5.83
CA ARG A 15 -11.64 -7.98 -5.96
C ARG A 15 -12.67 -7.24 -5.10
N TRP A 16 -12.26 -6.15 -4.48
CA TRP A 16 -13.06 -5.42 -3.50
C TRP A 16 -14.04 -4.45 -4.19
N ILE A 17 -15.16 -4.21 -3.52
CA ILE A 17 -16.06 -3.10 -3.80
C ILE A 17 -15.68 -1.97 -2.86
N ILE A 18 -15.61 -0.75 -3.39
CA ILE A 18 -15.38 0.46 -2.61
C ILE A 18 -16.57 1.41 -2.77
N ASP A 19 -16.85 2.15 -1.71
CA ASP A 19 -17.81 3.24 -1.73
C ASP A 19 -17.17 4.45 -2.41
N VAL A 20 -17.96 5.16 -3.21
CA VAL A 20 -17.53 6.35 -3.94
C VAL A 20 -18.64 7.41 -3.90
N PRO A 21 -18.30 8.69 -4.08
CA PRO A 21 -19.32 9.74 -4.17
C PRO A 21 -20.38 9.42 -5.23
N VAL A 22 -21.65 9.61 -4.87
CA VAL A 22 -22.79 9.46 -5.78
C VAL A 22 -22.68 10.52 -6.88
N THR A 23 -22.73 10.07 -8.14
CA THR A 23 -22.73 10.96 -9.31
C THR A 23 -23.91 10.67 -10.24
N GLN A 24 -24.11 11.51 -11.26
CA GLN A 24 -25.15 11.25 -12.27
C GLN A 24 -24.89 9.95 -13.06
N THR A 25 -23.62 9.59 -13.26
CA THR A 25 -23.19 8.39 -13.98
C THR A 25 -23.03 7.17 -13.06
N ASN A 26 -22.82 7.37 -11.76
CA ASN A 26 -22.84 6.34 -10.73
C ASN A 26 -23.74 6.76 -9.55
N PRO A 27 -25.06 6.59 -9.66
CA PRO A 27 -25.97 7.03 -8.60
C PRO A 27 -26.07 6.01 -7.45
N LEU A 28 -25.40 4.85 -7.53
CA LEU A 28 -25.39 3.86 -6.45
C LEU A 28 -24.32 4.13 -5.40
N GLY A 29 -23.28 4.89 -5.75
CA GLY A 29 -22.25 5.31 -4.79
C GLY A 29 -21.26 4.20 -4.40
N PHE A 30 -21.10 3.18 -5.25
CA PHE A 30 -20.06 2.17 -5.09
C PHE A 30 -19.55 1.71 -6.45
N ARG A 31 -18.36 1.11 -6.48
CA ARG A 31 -17.80 0.46 -7.69
C ARG A 31 -16.81 -0.64 -7.31
N GLN A 32 -16.46 -1.46 -8.28
CA GLN A 32 -15.30 -2.33 -8.12
C GLN A 32 -14.02 -1.48 -8.07
N MET A 33 -13.12 -1.86 -7.18
CA MET A 33 -11.76 -1.34 -7.07
C MET A 33 -10.97 -1.67 -8.35
N THR A 34 -10.14 -0.75 -8.82
CA THR A 34 -9.25 -0.99 -9.97
C THR A 34 -7.95 -1.65 -9.51
N GLU A 35 -7.17 -2.20 -10.44
CA GLU A 35 -5.93 -2.93 -10.11
C GLU A 35 -4.83 -2.04 -9.51
N ASP A 36 -4.85 -0.75 -9.80
CA ASP A 36 -3.84 0.22 -9.35
C ASP A 36 -4.16 0.82 -7.96
N GLU A 37 -5.38 0.62 -7.47
CA GLU A 37 -5.83 1.15 -6.18
C GLU A 37 -5.29 0.30 -5.02
N LEU A 38 -5.21 0.90 -3.82
CA LEU A 38 -4.65 0.23 -2.65
C LEU A 38 -5.61 0.26 -1.47
N LEU A 39 -5.50 -0.72 -0.58
CA LEU A 39 -6.13 -0.66 0.74
C LEU A 39 -5.10 -0.20 1.76
N VAL A 40 -5.53 0.62 2.71
CA VAL A 40 -4.64 1.05 3.80
C VAL A 40 -4.38 -0.11 4.76
N LEU A 41 -3.14 -0.26 5.25
CA LEU A 41 -2.79 -1.34 6.17
C LEU A 41 -3.57 -1.31 7.49
N THR A 42 -4.07 -0.14 7.88
CA THR A 42 -4.85 0.08 9.10
C THR A 42 -6.33 -0.26 8.95
N ILE A 43 -6.77 -0.71 7.77
CA ILE A 43 -8.14 -1.17 7.54
C ILE A 43 -8.50 -2.29 8.52
N ASP A 44 -9.75 -2.30 8.99
CA ASP A 44 -10.26 -3.31 9.91
C ASP A 44 -10.24 -4.71 9.26
N GLN A 45 -9.26 -5.51 9.67
CA GLN A 45 -9.03 -6.85 9.14
C GLN A 45 -10.13 -7.84 9.54
N ASP A 46 -10.74 -7.65 10.71
CA ASP A 46 -11.86 -8.50 11.15
C ASP A 46 -13.10 -8.20 10.31
N ALA A 47 -13.35 -6.91 10.01
CA ALA A 47 -14.42 -6.51 9.10
C ALA A 47 -14.20 -7.06 7.69
N LEU A 48 -12.97 -7.02 7.15
CA LEU A 48 -12.64 -7.63 5.86
C LEU A 48 -12.96 -9.14 5.85
N ALA A 49 -12.58 -9.86 6.92
CA ALA A 49 -12.89 -11.28 7.05
C ALA A 49 -14.40 -11.57 7.14
N LEU A 50 -15.19 -10.60 7.57
CA LEU A 50 -16.65 -10.66 7.68
C LEU A 50 -17.38 -10.07 6.46
N GLY A 51 -16.67 -9.73 5.38
CA GLY A 51 -17.25 -9.31 4.11
C GLY A 51 -17.29 -7.81 3.87
N TYR A 52 -16.51 -7.01 4.59
CA TYR A 52 -16.21 -5.64 4.20
C TYR A 52 -15.50 -5.61 2.84
N GLY A 53 -15.96 -4.74 1.94
CA GLY A 53 -15.59 -4.71 0.54
C GLY A 53 -16.25 -5.75 -0.35
N THR A 54 -17.35 -6.38 0.09
CA THR A 54 -18.05 -7.43 -0.66
C THR A 54 -19.57 -7.27 -0.63
N VAL A 55 -20.30 -8.22 -1.21
CA VAL A 55 -21.76 -8.29 -1.12
C VAL A 55 -22.15 -9.31 -0.04
N ALA A 56 -22.96 -8.88 0.93
CA ALA A 56 -23.52 -9.76 1.95
C ALA A 56 -24.57 -10.70 1.34
N LEU A 57 -24.24 -11.99 1.22
CA LEU A 57 -25.11 -12.99 0.60
C LEU A 57 -26.10 -13.63 1.60
N THR A 58 -27.08 -12.85 2.06
CA THR A 58 -28.17 -13.41 2.89
C THR A 58 -29.09 -14.34 2.05
N PRO A 59 -29.87 -15.23 2.68
CA PRO A 59 -30.83 -16.08 1.96
C PRO A 59 -31.80 -15.28 1.07
N GLU A 60 -32.24 -14.11 1.53
CA GLU A 60 -33.13 -13.22 0.78
C GLU A 60 -32.41 -12.61 -0.43
N VAL A 61 -31.16 -12.16 -0.27
CA VAL A 61 -30.33 -11.66 -1.37
C VAL A 61 -30.11 -12.76 -2.41
N LEU A 62 -29.77 -13.98 -1.97
CA LEU A 62 -29.59 -15.14 -2.86
C LEU A 62 -30.87 -15.49 -3.63
N GLN A 63 -32.04 -15.36 -3.01
CA GLN A 63 -33.31 -15.58 -3.69
C GLN A 63 -33.53 -14.57 -4.83
N VAL A 64 -33.22 -13.30 -4.61
CA VAL A 64 -33.33 -12.25 -5.64
C VAL A 64 -32.29 -12.47 -6.75
N LEU A 65 -31.05 -12.83 -6.40
CA LEU A 65 -30.03 -13.18 -7.40
C LEU A 65 -30.44 -14.39 -8.25
N GLY A 66 -31.06 -15.40 -7.64
CA GLY A 66 -31.61 -16.57 -8.35
C GLY A 66 -32.76 -16.19 -9.30
N LEU A 67 -33.65 -15.27 -8.90
CA LEU A 67 -34.69 -14.73 -9.76
C LEU A 67 -34.10 -14.05 -11.00
N LEU A 68 -33.06 -13.22 -10.81
CA LEU A 68 -32.35 -12.53 -11.89
C LEU A 68 -31.65 -13.50 -12.84
N GLN A 69 -31.00 -14.55 -12.33
CA GLN A 69 -30.35 -15.58 -13.14
C GLN A 69 -31.31 -16.35 -14.05
N GLN A 70 -32.58 -16.49 -13.63
CA GLN A 70 -33.64 -17.13 -14.42
C GLN A 70 -34.33 -16.16 -15.39
N GLY A 71 -33.86 -14.91 -15.50
CA GLY A 71 -34.45 -13.87 -16.35
C GLY A 71 -35.70 -13.23 -15.77
N GLY A 72 -35.96 -13.40 -14.46
CA GLY A 72 -37.07 -12.77 -13.76
C GLY A 72 -36.81 -11.30 -13.45
N THR A 73 -37.88 -10.52 -13.32
CA THR A 73 -37.81 -9.10 -12.96
C THR A 73 -38.05 -8.92 -11.46
N PRO A 74 -37.09 -8.40 -10.68
CA PRO A 74 -37.31 -8.12 -9.26
C PRO A 74 -38.28 -6.95 -9.07
N THR A 75 -39.03 -6.99 -7.95
CA THR A 75 -39.77 -5.85 -7.43
C THR A 75 -38.83 -4.72 -7.00
N PRO A 76 -39.30 -3.46 -6.85
CA PRO A 76 -38.49 -2.37 -6.32
C PRO A 76 -37.85 -2.71 -4.95
N GLU A 77 -38.59 -3.39 -4.08
CA GLU A 77 -38.11 -3.80 -2.75
C GLU A 77 -37.00 -4.86 -2.85
N GLN A 78 -37.15 -5.83 -3.75
CA GLN A 78 -36.11 -6.84 -4.02
C GLN A 78 -34.86 -6.24 -4.66
N ALA A 79 -35.02 -5.26 -5.56
CA ALA A 79 -33.89 -4.54 -6.13
C ALA A 79 -33.13 -3.76 -5.05
N GLN A 80 -33.86 -3.07 -4.17
CA GLN A 80 -33.25 -2.34 -3.05
C GLN A 80 -32.52 -3.28 -2.08
N LEU A 81 -33.05 -4.48 -1.84
CA LEU A 81 -32.40 -5.49 -1.00
C LEU A 81 -31.01 -5.86 -1.52
N VAL A 82 -30.85 -6.08 -2.84
CA VAL A 82 -29.56 -6.44 -3.43
C VAL A 82 -28.59 -5.26 -3.37
N ILE A 83 -29.07 -4.03 -3.60
CA ILE A 83 -28.24 -2.83 -3.52
C ILE A 83 -27.76 -2.60 -2.08
N ALA A 84 -28.65 -2.72 -1.09
CA ALA A 84 -28.34 -2.53 0.32
C ALA A 84 -27.44 -3.63 0.91
N ALA A 85 -27.30 -4.76 0.21
CA ALA A 85 -26.39 -5.83 0.59
C ALA A 85 -24.92 -5.55 0.21
N VAL A 86 -24.66 -4.51 -0.58
CA VAL A 86 -23.29 -4.08 -0.88
C VAL A 86 -22.69 -3.44 0.37
N ASN A 87 -21.57 -3.99 0.82
CA ASN A 87 -20.79 -3.50 1.95
C ASN A 87 -19.44 -3.02 1.41
N GLY A 88 -19.44 -1.88 0.70
CA GLY A 88 -18.23 -1.33 0.09
C GLY A 88 -17.22 -0.89 1.13
N ILE A 89 -15.94 -0.90 0.78
CA ILE A 89 -14.89 -0.30 1.59
C ILE A 89 -15.06 1.22 1.56
N ASP A 90 -15.13 1.83 2.73
CA ASP A 90 -15.20 3.28 2.90
C ASP A 90 -13.98 3.95 2.27
N ASP A 91 -14.20 5.15 1.74
CA ASP A 91 -13.19 6.05 1.17
C ASP A 91 -11.91 6.14 2.02
N LYS A 92 -12.06 6.29 3.35
CA LYS A 92 -10.92 6.39 4.30
C LYS A 92 -10.00 5.16 4.36
N ASP A 93 -10.47 4.01 3.89
CA ASP A 93 -9.78 2.73 4.00
C ASP A 93 -9.21 2.25 2.65
N ALA A 94 -9.48 2.97 1.57
CA ALA A 94 -8.93 2.75 0.24
C ALA A 94 -8.12 3.98 -0.20
N LEU A 95 -7.25 3.79 -1.18
CA LEU A 95 -6.58 4.85 -1.91
C LEU A 95 -6.94 4.68 -3.38
N ASP A 96 -7.64 5.67 -3.93
CA ASP A 96 -7.99 5.70 -5.33
C ASP A 96 -6.81 6.16 -6.22
N ALA A 97 -6.98 6.05 -7.54
CA ALA A 97 -5.93 6.41 -8.50
C ALA A 97 -5.56 7.91 -8.46
N ASP A 98 -6.51 8.78 -8.14
CA ASP A 98 -6.27 10.22 -8.05
C ASP A 98 -5.47 10.52 -6.77
N GLU A 99 -5.84 9.92 -5.62
CA GLU A 99 -5.12 10.05 -4.35
C GLU A 99 -3.69 9.52 -4.46
N LEU A 100 -3.48 8.36 -5.10
CA LEU A 100 -2.13 7.83 -5.36
C LEU A 100 -1.30 8.76 -6.23
N THR A 101 -1.92 9.38 -7.24
CA THR A 101 -1.26 10.38 -8.09
C THR A 101 -0.90 11.62 -7.31
N GLU A 102 -1.77 12.09 -6.42
CA GLU A 102 -1.51 13.24 -5.53
C GLU A 102 -0.35 12.95 -4.57
N ILE A 103 -0.35 11.78 -3.92
CA ILE A 103 0.74 11.33 -3.03
C ILE A 103 2.08 11.30 -3.79
N LYS A 104 2.10 10.71 -4.99
CA LYS A 104 3.31 10.65 -5.81
C LYS A 104 3.79 12.05 -6.20
N THR A 105 2.88 12.90 -6.66
CA THR A 105 3.19 14.27 -7.08
C THR A 105 3.79 15.08 -5.93
N ALA A 106 3.21 14.99 -4.73
CA ALA A 106 3.73 15.64 -3.55
C ALA A 106 5.13 15.09 -3.17
N THR A 107 5.30 13.77 -3.19
CA THR A 107 6.58 13.11 -2.89
C THR A 107 7.68 13.54 -3.86
N ASP A 108 7.40 13.55 -5.17
CA ASP A 108 8.34 14.00 -6.20
C ASP A 108 8.72 15.48 -6.00
N ALA A 109 7.74 16.34 -5.67
CA ALA A 109 7.99 17.76 -5.43
C ALA A 109 8.89 18.01 -4.20
N TYR A 110 8.68 17.26 -3.11
CA TYR A 110 9.57 17.31 -1.95
C TYR A 110 10.98 16.84 -2.30
N ASN A 111 11.12 15.71 -3.00
CA ASN A 111 12.43 15.19 -3.41
C ASN A 111 13.18 16.17 -4.33
N ALA A 112 12.48 16.81 -5.27
CA ALA A 112 13.07 17.84 -6.14
C ALA A 112 13.56 19.05 -5.33
N THR A 113 12.80 19.47 -4.32
CA THR A 113 13.20 20.57 -3.43
C THR A 113 14.42 20.20 -2.60
N ILE A 114 14.44 18.99 -2.01
CA ILE A 114 15.58 18.47 -1.23
C ILE A 114 16.85 18.42 -2.10
N ALA A 115 16.75 17.88 -3.32
CA ALA A 115 17.86 17.80 -4.25
C ALA A 115 18.38 19.18 -4.67
N SER A 116 17.48 20.13 -4.94
CA SER A 116 17.83 21.52 -5.24
C SER A 116 18.61 22.16 -4.09
N VAL A 117 18.13 22.04 -2.85
CA VAL A 117 18.82 22.57 -1.67
C VAL A 117 20.20 21.93 -1.50
N ALA A 118 20.30 20.60 -1.57
CA ALA A 118 21.56 19.89 -1.42
C ALA A 118 22.57 20.28 -2.52
N SER A 119 22.15 20.34 -3.79
CA SER A 119 23.03 20.73 -4.90
C SER A 119 23.54 22.18 -4.82
N SER A 120 22.80 23.05 -4.13
CA SER A 120 23.20 24.45 -3.92
C SER A 120 24.17 24.65 -2.75
N ASN A 121 24.48 23.60 -1.97
CA ASN A 121 25.29 23.69 -0.78
C ASN A 121 26.26 22.50 -0.66
N GLU A 122 27.54 22.76 -0.95
CA GLU A 122 28.61 21.75 -0.87
C GLU A 122 28.79 21.14 0.53
N SER A 123 28.25 21.76 1.59
CA SER A 123 28.27 21.21 2.95
C SER A 123 27.15 20.21 3.23
N ILE A 124 26.31 19.88 2.23
CA ILE A 124 25.21 18.92 2.36
C ILE A 124 25.49 17.73 1.42
N ALA A 125 25.55 16.53 1.99
CA ALA A 125 25.52 15.29 1.22
C ALA A 125 24.09 14.81 1.08
N LEU A 126 23.67 14.47 -0.14
CA LEU A 126 22.36 13.91 -0.43
C LEU A 126 22.43 12.40 -0.49
N VAL A 127 21.53 11.72 0.21
CA VAL A 127 21.25 10.30 0.01
C VAL A 127 19.89 10.20 -0.67
N ASP A 128 19.85 9.60 -1.87
CA ASP A 128 18.59 9.37 -2.59
C ASP A 128 17.86 8.15 -2.00
N LEU A 129 17.11 8.41 -0.92
CA LEU A 129 16.30 7.38 -0.25
C LEU A 129 15.21 6.83 -1.16
N ASN A 130 14.67 7.64 -2.08
CA ASN A 130 13.60 7.21 -2.96
C ASN A 130 14.11 6.14 -3.94
N ALA A 131 15.28 6.35 -4.54
CA ALA A 131 15.92 5.36 -5.40
C ALA A 131 16.25 4.08 -4.63
N ILE A 132 16.83 4.21 -3.43
CA ILE A 132 17.19 3.05 -2.59
C ILE A 132 15.95 2.23 -2.23
N LEU A 133 14.89 2.87 -1.74
CA LEU A 133 13.67 2.17 -1.33
C LEU A 133 12.91 1.58 -2.53
N SER A 134 13.01 2.19 -3.71
CA SER A 134 12.47 1.62 -4.96
C SER A 134 13.21 0.34 -5.36
N GLU A 135 14.53 0.28 -5.19
CA GLU A 135 15.32 -0.94 -5.39
C GLU A 135 14.93 -2.02 -4.38
N VAL A 136 14.83 -1.66 -3.09
CA VAL A 136 14.37 -2.56 -2.02
C VAL A 136 12.98 -3.15 -2.32
N ALA A 137 12.07 -2.36 -2.90
CA ALA A 137 10.71 -2.79 -3.24
C ALA A 137 10.64 -3.65 -4.51
N SER A 138 11.57 -3.49 -5.44
CA SER A 138 11.52 -4.17 -6.75
C SER A 138 12.37 -5.44 -6.79
N THR A 139 13.68 -5.31 -6.55
CA THR A 139 14.65 -6.42 -6.65
C THR A 139 15.23 -6.83 -5.30
N GLY A 140 15.09 -5.97 -4.30
CA GLY A 140 15.81 -6.09 -3.05
C GLY A 140 17.25 -5.57 -3.14
N VAL A 141 17.89 -5.46 -1.99
CA VAL A 141 19.29 -5.02 -1.84
C VAL A 141 20.07 -5.99 -0.97
N ASP A 142 21.32 -6.29 -1.34
CA ASP A 142 22.15 -7.18 -0.54
C ASP A 142 22.87 -6.41 0.59
N PHE A 143 22.75 -6.91 1.81
CA PHE A 143 23.42 -6.39 3.00
C PHE A 143 23.97 -7.54 3.86
N ASP A 144 25.31 -7.69 3.87
CA ASP A 144 26.04 -8.72 4.64
C ASP A 144 25.47 -10.15 4.49
N GLY A 145 25.13 -10.55 3.26
CA GLY A 145 24.61 -11.89 2.96
C GLY A 145 23.10 -12.06 3.15
N PHE A 146 22.38 -10.99 3.50
CA PHE A 146 20.93 -10.93 3.47
C PHE A 146 20.46 -10.16 2.24
N ASN A 147 19.48 -10.68 1.52
CA ASN A 147 18.74 -9.90 0.54
C ASN A 147 17.55 -9.23 1.23
N LEU A 148 17.60 -7.91 1.38
CA LEU A 148 16.56 -7.12 2.02
C LEU A 148 15.54 -6.67 0.97
N THR A 149 14.27 -7.04 1.16
CA THR A 149 13.15 -6.59 0.32
C THR A 149 12.10 -5.84 1.14
N ALA A 150 11.19 -5.15 0.45
CA ALA A 150 10.07 -4.45 1.09
C ALA A 150 8.92 -5.39 1.53
N ASN A 151 9.03 -6.71 1.33
CA ASN A 151 7.96 -7.64 1.70
C ASN A 151 7.67 -7.57 3.20
N LEU A 152 6.40 -7.37 3.56
CA LEU A 152 5.97 -7.35 4.94
C LEU A 152 6.30 -8.70 5.61
N VAL A 153 6.81 -8.65 6.85
CA VAL A 153 7.25 -9.80 7.67
C VAL A 153 8.49 -10.54 7.14
N THR A 154 8.56 -10.84 5.84
CA THR A 154 9.56 -11.75 5.27
C THR A 154 10.71 -11.06 4.53
N GLY A 155 10.55 -9.78 4.17
CA GLY A 155 11.55 -9.03 3.39
C GLY A 155 12.72 -8.51 4.20
N GLY A 156 12.57 -8.36 5.52
CA GLY A 156 13.68 -8.02 6.41
C GLY A 156 14.16 -6.56 6.34
N ALA A 157 13.60 -5.70 5.49
CA ALA A 157 13.84 -4.25 5.51
C ALA A 157 12.80 -3.46 6.32
N ILE A 158 11.51 -3.80 6.16
CA ILE A 158 10.36 -3.05 6.70
C ILE A 158 9.91 -3.65 8.03
N SER A 159 9.36 -2.82 8.91
CA SER A 159 8.81 -3.20 10.20
C SER A 159 7.37 -3.75 10.07
N LEU A 160 6.79 -4.24 11.18
CA LEU A 160 5.43 -4.78 11.18
C LEU A 160 4.34 -3.71 11.02
N ASP A 161 4.68 -2.42 11.15
CA ASP A 161 3.76 -1.33 10.81
C ASP A 161 3.62 -1.10 9.30
N GLY A 162 4.49 -1.70 8.48
CA GLY A 162 4.49 -1.57 7.03
C GLY A 162 4.89 -0.18 6.50
N ILE A 163 5.39 0.71 7.37
CA ILE A 163 5.78 2.08 7.02
C ILE A 163 7.26 2.31 7.33
N HIS A 164 7.69 2.00 8.55
CA HIS A 164 9.06 2.26 8.99
C HIS A 164 9.98 1.10 8.64
N LEU A 165 11.27 1.41 8.51
CA LEU A 165 12.30 0.38 8.43
C LEU A 165 12.38 -0.34 9.79
N ASN A 166 12.75 -1.62 9.78
CA ASN A 166 13.15 -2.30 11.00
C ASN A 166 14.63 -1.98 11.35
N ALA A 167 15.13 -2.54 12.44
CA ALA A 167 16.51 -2.31 12.88
C ALA A 167 17.56 -2.59 11.79
N ARG A 168 17.37 -3.63 10.99
CA ARG A 168 18.29 -3.99 9.90
C ARG A 168 18.16 -3.05 8.71
N GLY A 169 16.93 -2.69 8.33
CA GLY A 169 16.69 -1.69 7.30
C GLY A 169 17.33 -0.34 7.65
N TYR A 170 17.20 0.11 8.90
CA TYR A 170 17.86 1.33 9.37
C TYR A 170 19.38 1.20 9.41
N ALA A 171 19.94 0.05 9.76
CA ALA A 171 21.39 -0.18 9.71
C ALA A 171 21.94 -0.10 8.28
N PHE A 172 21.23 -0.67 7.30
CA PHE A 172 21.56 -0.52 5.89
C PHE A 172 21.49 0.96 5.48
N MET A 173 20.42 1.66 5.86
CA MET A 173 20.26 3.06 5.50
C MET A 173 21.33 3.96 6.12
N ALA A 174 21.69 3.71 7.38
CA ALA A 174 22.79 4.42 8.04
C ALA A 174 24.12 4.25 7.27
N ASN A 175 24.39 3.05 6.74
CA ASN A 175 25.56 2.85 5.89
C ASN A 175 25.51 3.70 4.61
N LYS A 176 24.33 3.88 3.99
CA LYS A 176 24.17 4.77 2.82
C LYS A 176 24.46 6.23 3.13
N PHE A 177 24.09 6.70 4.33
CA PHE A 177 24.52 8.02 4.80
C PHE A 177 26.04 8.10 5.01
N LEU A 178 26.65 7.10 5.66
CA LEU A 178 28.10 7.09 5.86
C LEU A 178 28.88 7.03 4.53
N GLU A 179 28.38 6.28 3.54
CA GLU A 179 28.94 6.23 2.19
C GLU A 179 28.87 7.61 1.50
N ALA A 180 27.74 8.30 1.56
CA ALA A 180 27.61 9.64 0.99
C ALA A 180 28.51 10.67 1.70
N ILE A 181 28.72 10.54 3.02
CA ILE A 181 29.64 11.40 3.77
C ILE A 181 31.10 11.12 3.35
N ASP A 182 31.49 9.85 3.20
CA ASP A 182 32.81 9.47 2.68
C ASP A 182 33.06 10.08 1.29
N GLU A 183 32.08 10.01 0.40
CA GLU A 183 32.15 10.54 -0.98
C GLU A 183 32.23 12.07 -1.02
N ASN A 184 31.39 12.77 -0.26
CA ASN A 184 31.30 14.23 -0.35
C ASN A 184 32.37 14.96 0.47
N PHE A 185 32.77 14.40 1.60
CA PHE A 185 33.61 15.10 2.58
C PHE A 185 34.98 14.45 2.79
N GLY A 186 35.25 13.33 2.12
CA GLY A 186 36.54 12.63 2.22
C GLY A 186 36.77 11.97 3.58
N SER A 187 35.71 11.61 4.31
CA SER A 187 35.82 10.75 5.49
C SER A 187 36.18 9.31 5.10
N ASN A 188 36.28 8.42 6.09
CA ASN A 188 36.77 7.06 5.89
C ASN A 188 35.97 5.98 6.65
N PHE A 189 34.66 6.13 6.83
CA PHE A 189 33.82 5.16 7.55
C PHE A 189 33.89 3.76 6.93
N LYS A 190 33.87 3.67 5.60
CA LYS A 190 34.04 2.40 4.88
C LYS A 190 35.43 1.81 5.07
N ALA A 191 36.48 2.61 4.85
CA ALA A 191 37.86 2.15 4.93
C ALA A 191 38.29 1.79 6.37
N SER A 192 37.70 2.45 7.37
CA SER A 192 37.93 2.15 8.79
C SER A 192 37.18 0.92 9.28
N GLY A 193 36.28 0.36 8.48
CA GLY A 193 35.50 -0.84 8.83
C GLY A 193 34.38 -0.60 9.84
N ASN A 194 34.01 0.66 10.09
CA ASN A 194 33.02 1.06 11.10
C ASN A 194 31.58 1.11 10.59
N LEU A 195 31.31 0.58 9.39
CA LEU A 195 29.94 0.44 8.89
C LEU A 195 29.15 -0.55 9.75
N ALA A 196 27.86 -0.29 9.89
CA ALA A 196 26.91 -1.18 10.55
C ALA A 196 26.92 -2.56 9.87
N LYS A 197 26.80 -3.61 10.69
CA LYS A 197 26.76 -5.00 10.22
C LYS A 197 25.37 -5.58 10.38
N ALA A 198 24.80 -6.18 9.32
CA ALA A 198 23.41 -6.66 9.34
C ALA A 198 23.12 -7.63 10.49
N ASN A 199 24.09 -8.50 10.82
CA ASN A 199 23.99 -9.47 11.90
C ASN A 199 23.85 -8.85 13.30
N ASN A 200 24.28 -7.60 13.49
CA ASN A 200 24.14 -6.90 14.77
C ASN A 200 22.74 -6.29 14.96
N TYR A 201 21.91 -6.31 13.91
CA TYR A 201 20.57 -5.73 13.91
C TYR A 201 19.55 -6.82 13.57
N PRO A 202 19.05 -7.56 14.57
CA PRO A 202 18.02 -8.56 14.36
C PRO A 202 16.69 -7.88 13.99
N THR A 203 15.90 -8.53 13.15
CA THR A 203 14.57 -8.04 12.72
C THR A 203 13.47 -8.43 13.70
N ASN A 204 13.69 -9.51 14.46
CA ASN A 204 12.76 -10.05 15.44
C ASN A 204 13.46 -10.14 16.80
N TYR A 205 12.78 -9.68 17.84
CA TYR A 205 13.24 -9.79 19.22
C TYR A 205 12.47 -10.90 19.93
N ALA A 206 13.15 -11.63 20.81
CA ALA A 206 12.48 -12.62 21.64
C ALA A 206 11.41 -11.95 22.50
N PRO A 207 10.24 -12.58 22.74
CA PRO A 207 9.21 -12.04 23.62
C PRO A 207 9.71 -11.71 25.04
N THR A 208 10.82 -12.32 25.46
CA THR A 208 11.45 -12.11 26.77
C THR A 208 12.37 -10.88 26.82
N LEU A 209 12.54 -10.15 25.71
CA LEU A 209 13.37 -8.95 25.59
C LEU A 209 12.54 -7.67 25.33
N GLN A 210 11.21 -7.77 25.33
CA GLN A 210 10.28 -6.65 25.15
C GLN A 210 9.83 -6.06 26.48
#